data_AF-A0A1Y5T4M0-F1
#
_entry.id   AF-A0A1Y5T4M0-F1
#
_cell.length_a   1.000
_cell.length_b   1.000
_cell.length_c   1.000
_cell.angle_alpha   90.00
_cell.angle_beta   90.00
_cell.angle_gamma   90.00
#
_symmetry.space_group_name_H-M   'P 1'
#
loop_
_entity.id
_entity.type
_entity.pdbx_description
1 polymer ?
#
loop_
_entity_poly.entity_id
_entity_poly.type
_entity_poly.pdbx_seq_one_letter_code
_entity_poly.pdbx_strand_id
1 'polypeptide(L)'
;MRLSELFVRLGAFAVAAIICVFGANFAVATVEDRSVKAVQAALITNGHDFATVLGDGLQVILEGEAPTEANRFRAISTAGSMVDASRVIDNMSVTPSEALQAPEFSMEILRNDSGISLIGLIPAATDREALTETLADLAGQDANFADFLETADYDVPAGWDNSVDFALRALEQLPRSKISVRAGRVAVEAISDSAEEKARFENDLRRITPQGQLVTLDIMAPRQVVSPFVTRFIKDADGARFDSCVADTPAAERRIVAAGQAAGVEGRMGCTVALGAPSARWADTVTMALEAVDELGAGTVTISDTQVTLVAQPGAVEGLFDRVAGELENALPESFALEAVLPAAPTPGNEGPPQFIATLSPEGLVQLRGRVSDELLNTTAENFARAKFGSNDISMATRVVDGLPREWAVRVLAGVEALSSLSNGSVTVEPENMIVRGNSGIEDAGGIISRLLIDKLGSTADFQVDVTYVEALDPIAALPTEEECLAQITAATSSRKITFDPGSANIAGEGASILDDIAEILQRCPDKRIEVAGYTDSQGSESGNQRLSQQRADAVLDALRIRRVPVAAFRAVGYGEENPIADNETEEGREANRRIEFTLITSESTEEPTALEQIEAEAAAADAAEDDAEEASE
;
A
#
# COMPACT_ATOMS: atom_id res chain seq x y z
N MET A 1 4.08 -36.48 -107.53
CA MET A 1 2.90 -35.59 -107.48
C MET A 1 3.36 -34.18 -107.84
N ARG A 2 2.88 -33.60 -108.95
CA ARG A 2 3.17 -32.20 -109.30
C ARG A 2 2.18 -31.33 -108.52
N LEU A 3 2.67 -30.51 -107.60
CA LEU A 3 1.82 -29.56 -106.88
C LEU A 3 1.22 -28.56 -107.90
N SER A 4 -0.08 -28.31 -107.78
CA SER A 4 -0.81 -27.34 -108.61
C SER A 4 -0.18 -25.95 -108.48
N GLU A 5 -0.07 -25.21 -109.59
CA GLU A 5 0.45 -23.83 -109.58
C GLU A 5 -0.30 -22.92 -108.58
N LEU A 6 -1.58 -23.20 -108.32
CA LEU A 6 -2.40 -22.48 -107.33
C LEU A 6 -1.88 -22.69 -105.90
N PHE A 7 -1.44 -23.91 -105.56
CA PHE A 7 -0.95 -24.26 -104.22
C PHE A 7 0.37 -23.57 -103.91
N VAL A 8 1.25 -23.43 -104.91
CA VAL A 8 2.52 -22.70 -104.76
C VAL A 8 2.28 -21.21 -104.51
N ARG A 9 1.31 -20.59 -105.21
CA ARG A 9 0.94 -19.17 -104.99
C ARG A 9 0.32 -18.95 -103.60
N LEU A 10 -0.63 -19.80 -103.19
CA LEU A 10 -1.23 -19.72 -101.86
C LEU A 10 -0.20 -19.97 -100.75
N GLY A 11 0.71 -20.92 -100.94
CA GLY A 11 1.83 -21.17 -100.02
C GLY A 11 2.76 -19.96 -99.87
N ALA A 12 3.07 -19.26 -100.96
CA ALA A 12 3.88 -18.04 -100.91
C ALA A 12 3.20 -16.91 -100.12
N PHE A 13 1.89 -16.69 -100.32
CA PHE A 13 1.13 -15.72 -99.53
C PHE A 13 1.02 -16.11 -98.05
N ALA A 14 0.85 -17.40 -97.74
CA ALA A 14 0.82 -17.88 -96.36
C ALA A 14 2.18 -17.69 -95.66
N VAL A 15 3.29 -18.00 -96.33
CA VAL A 15 4.64 -17.77 -95.80
C VAL A 15 4.89 -16.27 -95.61
N ALA A 16 4.50 -15.42 -96.55
CA ALA A 16 4.60 -13.97 -96.41
C ALA A 16 3.77 -13.45 -95.22
N ALA A 17 2.54 -13.95 -95.04
CA ALA A 17 1.69 -13.60 -93.90
C ALA A 17 2.33 -14.02 -92.56
N ILE A 18 2.88 -15.24 -92.48
CA ILE A 18 3.60 -15.72 -91.29
C ILE A 18 4.81 -14.82 -90.99
N ILE A 19 5.63 -14.51 -92.00
CA ILE A 19 6.80 -13.62 -91.84
C ILE A 19 6.36 -12.22 -91.39
N CYS A 20 5.26 -11.68 -91.92
CA CYS A 20 4.72 -10.38 -91.48
C CYS A 20 4.24 -10.42 -90.03
N VAL A 21 3.54 -11.49 -89.60
CA VAL A 21 3.08 -11.65 -88.21
C VAL A 21 4.28 -11.78 -87.26
N PHE A 22 5.27 -12.61 -87.60
CA PHE A 22 6.50 -12.73 -86.80
C PHE A 22 7.27 -11.40 -86.76
N GLY A 23 7.39 -10.71 -87.89
CA GLY A 23 8.03 -9.40 -87.96
C GLY A 23 7.31 -8.34 -87.12
N ALA A 24 5.97 -8.33 -87.14
CA ALA A 24 5.15 -7.42 -86.34
C ALA A 24 5.30 -7.73 -84.83
N ASN A 25 5.17 -9.00 -84.42
CA ASN A 25 5.34 -9.40 -83.02
C ASN A 25 6.76 -9.10 -82.52
N PHE A 26 7.78 -9.34 -83.35
CA PHE A 26 9.17 -9.00 -83.01
C PHE A 26 9.37 -7.48 -82.87
N ALA A 27 8.76 -6.69 -83.76
CA ALA A 27 8.82 -5.24 -83.67
C ALA A 27 8.14 -4.70 -82.41
N VAL A 28 6.95 -5.20 -82.07
CA VAL A 28 6.22 -4.85 -80.85
C VAL A 28 7.06 -5.20 -79.61
N ALA A 29 7.52 -6.44 -79.50
CA ALA A 29 8.35 -6.88 -78.38
C ALA A 29 9.65 -6.09 -78.23
N THR A 30 10.28 -5.70 -79.35
CA THR A 30 11.50 -4.87 -79.33
C THR A 30 11.21 -3.45 -78.85
N VAL A 31 10.08 -2.87 -79.26
CA VAL A 31 9.67 -1.51 -78.85
C VAL A 31 9.26 -1.49 -77.39
N GLU A 32 8.52 -2.49 -76.92
CA GLU A 32 8.14 -2.69 -75.52
C GLU A 32 9.39 -2.80 -74.64
N ASP A 33 10.28 -3.76 -74.92
CA ASP A 33 11.49 -4.01 -74.12
C ASP A 33 12.40 -2.77 -74.06
N ARG A 34 12.55 -2.05 -75.17
CA ARG A 34 13.31 -0.79 -75.20
C ARG A 34 12.64 0.32 -74.40
N SER A 35 11.32 0.45 -74.48
CA SER A 35 10.56 1.49 -73.76
C SER A 35 10.61 1.24 -72.26
N VAL A 36 10.38 -0.01 -71.82
CA VAL A 36 10.46 -0.40 -70.41
C VAL A 36 11.85 -0.16 -69.86
N LYS A 37 12.91 -0.63 -70.54
CA LYS A 37 14.30 -0.42 -70.08
C LYS A 37 14.67 1.05 -70.02
N ALA A 38 14.27 1.85 -71.00
CA ALA A 38 14.56 3.27 -71.03
C ALA A 38 13.86 4.03 -69.89
N VAL A 39 12.57 3.76 -69.66
CA VAL A 39 11.80 4.38 -68.57
C VAL A 39 12.31 3.92 -67.21
N GLN A 40 12.55 2.61 -67.02
CA GLN A 40 13.08 2.06 -65.76
C GLN A 40 14.45 2.65 -65.43
N ALA A 41 15.35 2.77 -66.41
CA ALA A 41 16.65 3.39 -66.22
C ALA A 41 16.53 4.88 -65.85
N ALA A 42 15.60 5.61 -66.48
CA ALA A 42 15.35 7.01 -66.17
C ALA A 42 14.79 7.20 -64.74
N LEU A 43 13.87 6.34 -64.31
CA LEU A 43 13.31 6.37 -62.95
C LEU A 43 14.40 6.11 -61.90
N ILE A 44 15.20 5.06 -62.06
CA ILE A 44 16.30 4.73 -61.15
C ILE A 44 17.33 5.88 -61.11
N THR A 45 17.69 6.45 -62.26
CA THR A 45 18.67 7.55 -62.33
C THR A 45 18.19 8.81 -61.61
N ASN A 46 16.88 9.06 -61.58
CA ASN A 46 16.28 10.21 -60.89
C ASN A 46 15.87 9.91 -59.44
N GLY A 47 16.27 8.76 -58.88
CA GLY A 47 15.97 8.39 -57.49
C GLY A 47 14.51 8.00 -57.27
N HIS A 48 13.89 7.37 -58.26
CA HIS A 48 12.53 6.80 -58.21
C HIS A 48 12.59 5.28 -58.30
N ASP A 49 13.46 4.67 -57.50
CA ASP A 49 13.69 3.23 -57.40
C ASP A 49 12.50 2.46 -56.83
N PHE A 50 11.62 3.12 -56.09
CA PHE A 50 10.33 2.57 -55.64
C PHE A 50 9.34 2.29 -56.79
N ALA A 51 9.56 2.85 -57.99
CA ALA A 51 8.69 2.68 -59.14
C ALA A 51 9.23 1.61 -60.11
N THR A 52 8.41 0.60 -60.37
CA THR A 52 8.66 -0.47 -61.34
C THR A 52 7.83 -0.26 -62.60
N VAL A 53 8.40 -0.59 -63.75
CA VAL A 53 7.81 -0.33 -65.07
C VAL A 53 7.40 -1.63 -65.75
N LEU A 54 6.14 -1.72 -66.16
CA LEU A 54 5.61 -2.78 -67.01
C LEU A 54 5.24 -2.22 -68.39
N GLY A 55 5.51 -2.99 -69.45
CA GLY A 55 5.15 -2.63 -70.83
C GLY A 55 3.98 -3.46 -71.33
N ASP A 56 2.97 -2.80 -71.90
CA ASP A 56 1.86 -3.44 -72.61
C ASP A 56 1.63 -2.72 -73.95
N GLY A 57 2.14 -3.29 -75.05
CA GLY A 57 2.08 -2.69 -76.37
C GLY A 57 2.83 -1.37 -76.43
N LEU A 58 2.06 -0.28 -76.55
CA LEU A 58 2.60 1.07 -76.50
C LEU A 58 2.47 1.69 -75.10
N GLN A 59 1.73 1.09 -74.17
CA GLN A 59 1.52 1.65 -72.84
C GLN A 59 2.64 1.25 -71.89
N VAL A 60 2.90 2.13 -70.93
CA VAL A 60 3.87 1.94 -69.86
C VAL A 60 3.14 2.11 -68.54
N ILE A 61 3.04 1.04 -67.77
CA ILE A 61 2.36 1.01 -66.48
C ILE A 61 3.42 1.15 -65.38
N LEU A 62 3.24 2.15 -64.51
CA LEU A 62 4.08 2.36 -63.34
C LEU A 62 3.40 1.71 -62.13
N GLU A 63 4.12 0.82 -61.45
CA GLU A 63 3.68 0.15 -60.22
C GLU A 63 4.67 0.39 -59.09
N GLY A 64 4.22 0.25 -57.85
CA GLY A 64 5.05 0.43 -56.67
C GLY A 64 4.44 1.39 -55.66
N GLU A 65 5.12 1.57 -54.54
CA GLU A 65 4.65 2.38 -53.43
C GLU A 65 5.56 3.60 -53.24
N ALA A 66 5.02 4.79 -53.49
CA ALA A 66 5.76 6.04 -53.39
C ALA A 66 5.81 6.56 -51.94
N PRO A 67 6.96 7.03 -51.45
CA PRO A 67 7.08 7.56 -50.08
C PRO A 67 6.21 8.80 -49.80
N THR A 68 5.93 9.59 -50.85
CA THR A 68 5.07 10.79 -50.77
C THR A 68 4.34 10.99 -52.09
N GLU A 69 3.23 11.72 -52.05
CA GLU A 69 2.49 12.13 -53.26
C GLU A 69 3.39 12.91 -54.24
N ALA A 70 4.28 13.76 -53.73
CA ALA A 70 5.22 14.52 -54.55
C ALA A 70 6.21 13.61 -55.31
N ASN A 71 6.68 12.53 -54.68
CA ASN A 71 7.56 11.55 -55.33
C ASN A 71 6.82 10.75 -56.39
N ARG A 72 5.56 10.35 -56.13
CA ARG A 72 4.68 9.69 -57.11
C ARG A 72 4.52 10.54 -58.38
N PHE A 73 4.19 11.82 -58.23
CA PHE A 73 4.05 12.74 -59.37
C PHE A 73 5.36 12.96 -60.14
N ARG A 74 6.51 13.02 -59.45
CA ARG A 74 7.83 13.16 -60.09
C ARG A 74 8.21 11.91 -60.90
N ALA A 75 7.86 10.72 -60.40
CA ALA A 75 8.06 9.47 -61.12
C ALA A 75 7.22 9.43 -62.42
N ILE A 76 5.94 9.79 -62.36
CA ILE A 76 5.06 9.87 -63.55
C ILE A 76 5.61 10.88 -64.56
N SER A 77 6.01 12.06 -64.10
CA SER A 77 6.59 13.10 -64.97
C SER A 77 7.90 12.66 -65.62
N THR A 78 8.73 11.90 -64.90
CA THR A 78 9.99 11.35 -65.41
C THR A 78 9.71 10.31 -66.50
N ALA A 79 8.75 9.41 -66.28
CA ALA A 79 8.32 8.44 -67.29
C ALA A 79 7.74 9.12 -68.54
N GLY A 80 6.91 10.15 -68.36
CA GLY A 80 6.33 10.95 -69.45
C GLY A 80 7.33 11.82 -70.23
N SER A 81 8.59 11.90 -69.77
CA SER A 81 9.68 12.53 -70.54
C SER A 81 10.38 11.54 -71.50
N MET A 82 10.25 10.24 -71.23
CA MET A 82 10.87 9.16 -72.00
C MET A 82 9.92 8.57 -73.06
N VAL A 83 8.62 8.57 -72.76
CA VAL A 83 7.54 8.16 -73.67
C VAL A 83 6.43 9.21 -73.63
N ASP A 84 5.55 9.25 -74.63
CA ASP A 84 4.41 10.18 -74.63
C ASP A 84 3.59 10.04 -73.34
N ALA A 85 3.30 11.15 -72.67
CA ALA A 85 2.59 11.19 -71.40
C ALA A 85 1.20 10.51 -71.48
N SER A 86 0.55 10.49 -72.65
CA SER A 86 -0.74 9.79 -72.83
C SER A 86 -0.62 8.26 -72.77
N ARG A 87 0.60 7.73 -72.79
CA ARG A 87 0.90 6.28 -72.77
C ARG A 87 1.32 5.79 -71.38
N VAL A 88 1.52 6.70 -70.42
CA VAL A 88 1.91 6.36 -69.05
C VAL A 88 0.64 6.13 -68.23
N ILE A 89 0.51 4.94 -67.66
CA ILE A 89 -0.56 4.57 -66.74
C ILE A 89 0.04 4.50 -65.34
N ASP A 90 -0.58 5.22 -64.41
CA ASP A 90 -0.16 5.26 -63.02
C ASP A 90 -1.00 4.27 -62.20
N ASN A 91 -0.34 3.25 -61.68
CA ASN A 91 -0.88 2.25 -60.77
C ASN A 91 -0.08 2.22 -59.44
N MET A 92 0.57 3.33 -59.09
CA MET A 92 1.35 3.45 -57.87
C MET A 92 0.48 3.90 -56.68
N SER A 93 0.75 3.36 -55.49
CA SER A 93 0.18 3.79 -54.21
C SER A 93 1.13 4.74 -53.46
N VAL A 94 0.65 5.36 -52.38
CA VAL A 94 1.48 6.20 -51.48
C VAL A 94 1.49 5.58 -50.09
N THR A 95 2.66 5.53 -49.47
CA THR A 95 2.81 5.03 -48.10
C THR A 95 1.99 5.88 -47.13
N PRO A 96 1.08 5.28 -46.34
CA PRO A 96 0.34 6.00 -45.30
C PRO A 96 1.32 6.61 -44.29
N SER A 97 1.16 7.90 -43.97
CA SER A 97 1.94 8.53 -42.90
C SER A 97 1.52 7.95 -41.56
N GLU A 98 2.49 7.56 -40.72
CA GLU A 98 2.22 7.13 -39.34
C GLU A 98 1.47 8.24 -38.60
N ALA A 99 0.37 7.88 -37.93
CA ALA A 99 -0.36 8.80 -37.09
C ALA A 99 0.53 9.21 -35.91
N LEU A 100 0.68 10.52 -35.69
CA LEU A 100 1.35 11.06 -34.51
C LEU A 100 0.65 10.52 -33.26
N GLN A 101 1.36 9.72 -32.46
CA GLN A 101 0.85 9.25 -31.18
C GLN A 101 0.75 10.44 -30.21
N ALA A 102 -0.34 10.50 -29.46
CA ALA A 102 -0.52 11.56 -28.47
C ALA A 102 0.54 11.43 -27.35
N PRO A 103 1.08 12.55 -26.84
CA PRO A 103 2.00 12.52 -25.71
C PRO A 103 1.30 12.05 -24.44
N GLU A 104 2.03 11.41 -23.53
CA GLU A 104 1.49 11.07 -22.21
C GLU A 104 1.37 12.34 -21.35
N PHE A 105 0.15 12.63 -20.90
CA PHE A 105 -0.09 13.68 -19.91
C PHE A 105 0.35 13.21 -18.53
N SER A 106 1.17 14.02 -17.88
CA SER A 106 1.65 13.78 -16.53
C SER A 106 1.95 15.09 -15.82
N MET A 107 1.71 15.13 -14.52
CA MET A 107 1.97 16.29 -13.68
C MET A 107 2.59 15.84 -12.36
N GLU A 108 3.70 16.44 -11.98
CA GLU A 108 4.32 16.27 -10.67
C GLU A 108 4.15 17.54 -9.84
N ILE A 109 3.71 17.34 -8.60
CA ILE A 109 3.50 18.40 -7.62
C ILE A 109 4.44 18.14 -6.44
N LEU A 110 5.35 19.07 -6.19
CA LEU A 110 6.29 19.02 -5.08
C LEU A 110 5.85 20.04 -4.03
N ARG A 111 5.57 19.60 -2.80
CA ARG A 111 5.22 20.44 -1.67
C ARG A 111 6.19 20.23 -0.51
N ASN A 112 6.73 21.31 0.01
CA ASN A 112 7.57 21.30 1.21
C ASN A 112 7.34 22.58 2.03
N ASP A 113 8.07 22.73 3.14
CA ASP A 113 7.96 23.89 4.05
C ASP A 113 8.30 25.23 3.37
N SER A 114 8.97 25.22 2.21
CA SER A 114 9.33 26.42 1.43
C SER A 114 8.31 26.79 0.35
N GLY A 115 7.35 25.91 0.04
CA GLY A 115 6.26 26.15 -0.91
C GLY A 115 5.97 25.00 -1.86
N ILE A 116 5.39 25.31 -3.03
CA ILE A 116 4.87 24.35 -4.01
C ILE A 116 5.50 24.56 -5.39
N SER A 117 5.90 23.47 -6.06
CA SER A 117 6.39 23.48 -7.44
C SER A 117 5.60 22.49 -8.31
N LEU A 118 5.25 22.90 -9.53
CA LEU A 118 4.52 22.10 -10.52
C LEU A 118 5.38 21.87 -11.76
N ILE A 119 5.41 20.63 -12.25
CA ILE A 119 6.20 20.25 -13.43
C ILE A 119 5.40 19.23 -14.24
N GLY A 120 5.33 19.38 -15.56
CA GLY A 120 4.72 18.35 -16.42
C GLY A 120 3.96 18.89 -17.63
N LEU A 121 3.23 18.00 -18.28
CA LEU A 121 2.42 18.27 -19.47
C LEU A 121 0.96 17.93 -19.17
N ILE A 122 0.07 18.91 -19.34
CA ILE A 122 -1.37 18.76 -19.08
C ILE A 122 -2.19 18.98 -20.37
N PRO A 123 -3.40 18.40 -20.47
CA PRO A 123 -4.30 18.67 -21.59
C PRO A 123 -4.71 20.14 -21.63
N ALA A 124 -4.80 20.73 -22.82
CA ALA A 124 -5.22 22.13 -23.01
C ALA A 124 -6.65 22.41 -22.50
N ALA A 125 -7.49 21.38 -22.38
CA ALA A 125 -8.82 21.48 -21.77
C ALA A 125 -8.79 21.64 -20.24
N THR A 126 -7.66 21.37 -19.59
CA THR A 126 -7.48 21.54 -18.14
C THR A 126 -7.35 23.03 -17.84
N ASP A 127 -8.14 23.54 -16.88
CA ASP A 127 -8.06 24.93 -16.43
C ASP A 127 -6.79 25.16 -15.59
N ARG A 128 -5.69 25.51 -16.28
CA ARG A 128 -4.40 25.80 -15.64
C ARG A 128 -4.48 27.00 -14.69
N GLU A 129 -5.25 28.03 -15.03
CA GLU A 129 -5.36 29.24 -14.20
C GLU A 129 -6.03 28.91 -12.87
N ALA A 130 -7.16 28.19 -12.89
CA ALA A 130 -7.83 27.74 -11.66
C ALA A 130 -6.97 26.78 -10.84
N LEU A 131 -6.24 25.86 -11.49
CA LEU A 131 -5.34 24.92 -10.83
C LEU A 131 -4.20 25.64 -10.10
N THR A 132 -3.56 26.60 -10.78
CA THR A 132 -2.44 27.36 -10.22
C THR A 132 -2.89 28.30 -9.10
N GLU A 133 -4.09 28.91 -9.20
CA GLU A 133 -4.68 29.72 -8.13
C GLU A 133 -4.93 28.87 -6.87
N THR A 134 -5.58 27.71 -7.03
CA THR A 134 -5.85 26.78 -5.93
C THR A 134 -4.58 26.35 -5.21
N LEU A 135 -3.53 26.03 -5.97
CA LEU A 135 -2.24 25.58 -5.43
C LEU A 135 -1.42 26.73 -4.81
N ALA A 136 -1.53 27.94 -5.36
CA ALA A 136 -0.91 29.13 -4.77
C ALA A 136 -1.54 29.48 -3.41
N ASP A 137 -2.87 29.37 -3.30
CA ASP A 137 -3.58 29.56 -2.03
C ASP A 137 -3.15 28.50 -0.98
N LEU A 138 -2.95 27.26 -1.43
CA LEU A 138 -2.46 26.15 -0.63
C LEU A 138 -1.01 26.31 -0.16
N ALA A 139 -0.16 26.98 -0.94
CA ALA A 139 1.22 27.30 -0.55
C ALA A 139 1.25 28.35 0.56
N GLY A 140 0.28 29.27 0.59
CA GLY A 140 0.21 30.38 1.53
C GLY A 140 0.94 31.64 1.05
N GLN A 141 0.53 32.82 1.55
CA GLN A 141 0.93 34.12 0.99
C GLN A 141 2.44 34.45 1.07
N ASP A 142 3.19 33.77 1.93
CA ASP A 142 4.63 33.98 2.14
C ASP A 142 5.52 32.85 1.57
N ALA A 143 4.92 31.83 0.93
CA ALA A 143 5.64 30.67 0.40
C ALA A 143 5.95 30.81 -1.10
N ASN A 144 7.00 30.11 -1.56
CA ASN A 144 7.37 30.14 -2.98
C ASN A 144 6.42 29.25 -3.80
N PHE A 145 5.90 29.78 -4.91
CA PHE A 145 5.14 29.01 -5.89
C PHE A 145 5.87 29.03 -7.23
N ALA A 146 6.12 27.84 -7.80
CA ALA A 146 6.78 27.69 -9.10
C ALA A 146 5.93 26.83 -10.03
N ASP A 147 5.63 27.36 -11.23
CA ASP A 147 4.84 26.66 -12.25
C ASP A 147 5.69 26.44 -13.51
N PHE A 148 5.97 25.16 -13.78
CA PHE A 148 6.65 24.67 -14.99
C PHE A 148 5.75 23.71 -15.78
N LEU A 149 4.43 23.91 -15.74
CA LEU A 149 3.49 23.15 -16.55
C LEU A 149 3.49 23.63 -18.02
N GLU A 150 3.43 22.67 -18.93
CA GLU A 150 3.17 22.86 -20.35
C GLU A 150 1.80 22.30 -20.74
N THR A 151 1.22 22.79 -21.83
CA THR A 151 -0.10 22.36 -22.32
C THR A 151 -0.02 21.81 -23.72
N ALA A 152 -0.70 20.69 -24.00
CA ALA A 152 -0.85 20.16 -25.36
C ALA A 152 -2.33 19.95 -25.72
N ASP A 153 -2.67 20.22 -26.99
CA ASP A 153 -4.03 20.14 -27.54
C ASP A 153 -4.31 18.74 -28.12
N TYR A 154 -4.63 17.80 -27.23
CA TYR A 154 -5.05 16.43 -27.54
C TYR A 154 -6.25 16.05 -26.67
N ASP A 155 -6.95 14.97 -27.03
CA ASP A 155 -8.07 14.46 -26.25
C ASP A 155 -7.66 14.14 -24.81
N VAL A 156 -8.49 14.54 -23.84
CA VAL A 156 -8.26 14.30 -22.42
C VAL A 156 -8.40 12.80 -22.14
N PRO A 157 -7.35 12.12 -21.62
CA PRO A 157 -7.46 10.70 -21.31
C PRO A 157 -8.44 10.43 -20.17
N ALA A 158 -9.09 9.27 -20.20
CA ALA A 158 -10.03 8.86 -19.17
C ALA A 158 -9.38 8.86 -17.77
N GLY A 159 -10.08 9.42 -16.78
CA GLY A 159 -9.63 9.46 -15.39
C GLY A 159 -8.65 10.59 -15.06
N TRP A 160 -8.23 11.42 -16.02
CA TRP A 160 -7.33 12.56 -15.76
C TRP A 160 -7.88 13.52 -14.70
N ASP A 161 -9.12 13.97 -14.85
CA ASP A 161 -9.72 14.94 -13.92
C ASP A 161 -9.85 14.38 -12.50
N ASN A 162 -10.17 13.09 -12.38
CA ASN A 162 -10.23 12.39 -11.09
C ASN A 162 -8.85 12.29 -10.44
N SER A 163 -7.79 12.04 -11.22
CA SER A 163 -6.41 12.04 -10.73
C SER A 163 -6.01 13.41 -10.17
N VAL A 164 -6.38 14.48 -10.87
CA VAL A 164 -6.06 15.86 -10.47
C VAL A 164 -6.83 16.25 -9.20
N ASP A 165 -8.13 15.99 -9.11
CA ASP A 165 -8.93 16.27 -7.91
C ASP A 165 -8.42 15.51 -6.68
N PHE A 166 -8.06 14.23 -6.85
CA PHE A 166 -7.44 13.46 -5.76
C PHE A 166 -6.11 14.06 -5.33
N ALA A 167 -5.24 14.43 -6.27
CA ALA A 167 -3.95 15.03 -5.97
C ALA A 167 -4.08 16.34 -5.18
N LEU A 168 -5.05 17.20 -5.53
CA LEU A 168 -5.31 18.44 -4.79
C LEU A 168 -5.74 18.18 -3.35
N ARG A 169 -6.67 17.23 -3.12
CA ARG A 169 -7.11 16.86 -1.76
C ARG A 169 -6.04 16.15 -0.95
N ALA A 170 -5.18 15.38 -1.61
CA ALA A 170 -4.04 14.76 -0.97
C ALA A 170 -3.01 15.81 -0.54
N LEU A 171 -2.75 16.81 -1.38
CA LEU A 171 -1.87 17.93 -1.05
C LEU A 171 -2.36 18.70 0.17
N GLU A 172 -3.66 18.95 0.33
CA GLU A 172 -4.22 19.65 1.50
C GLU A 172 -3.81 19.01 2.82
N GLN A 173 -3.70 17.68 2.86
CA GLN A 173 -3.40 16.90 4.06
C GLN A 173 -1.90 16.65 4.25
N LEU A 174 -1.11 16.70 3.17
CA LEU A 174 0.29 16.29 3.15
C LEU A 174 1.23 17.50 2.96
N PRO A 175 1.70 18.15 4.04
CA PRO A 175 2.53 19.35 3.96
C PRO A 175 3.93 19.10 3.38
N ARG A 176 4.40 17.86 3.37
CA ARG A 176 5.70 17.44 2.83
C ARG A 176 5.49 16.23 1.92
N SER A 177 5.30 16.50 0.63
CA SER A 177 4.92 15.47 -0.33
C SER A 177 5.43 15.72 -1.74
N LYS A 178 5.58 14.64 -2.49
CA LYS A 178 5.68 14.60 -3.94
C LYS A 178 4.47 13.79 -4.43
N ILE A 179 3.66 14.40 -5.29
CA ILE A 179 2.51 13.73 -5.91
C ILE A 179 2.72 13.70 -7.42
N SER A 180 2.79 12.50 -7.99
CA SER A 180 2.88 12.28 -9.43
C SER A 180 1.54 11.81 -9.97
N VAL A 181 0.98 12.59 -10.89
CA VAL A 181 -0.37 12.47 -11.45
C VAL A 181 -0.26 12.03 -12.90
N ARG A 182 -0.96 10.94 -13.25
CA ARG A 182 -1.20 10.46 -14.62
C ARG A 182 -2.67 10.13 -14.78
N ALA A 183 -3.14 9.92 -16.01
CA ALA A 183 -4.51 9.49 -16.24
C ALA A 183 -4.79 8.13 -15.56
N GLY A 184 -5.76 8.08 -14.65
CA GLY A 184 -6.12 6.86 -13.92
C GLY A 184 -5.10 6.35 -12.90
N ARG A 185 -3.95 7.01 -12.72
CA ARG A 185 -2.92 6.63 -11.73
C ARG A 185 -2.37 7.84 -10.97
N VAL A 186 -2.29 7.77 -9.64
CA VAL A 186 -1.63 8.77 -8.80
C VAL A 186 -0.64 8.09 -7.85
N ALA A 187 0.59 8.56 -7.81
CA ALA A 187 1.58 8.14 -6.82
C ALA A 187 1.80 9.27 -5.81
N VAL A 188 1.74 8.96 -4.53
CA VAL A 188 1.93 9.89 -3.43
C VAL A 188 3.10 9.43 -2.60
N GLU A 189 4.18 10.21 -2.61
CA GLU A 189 5.33 10.05 -1.71
C GLU A 189 5.25 11.14 -0.65
N ALA A 190 5.25 10.81 0.64
CA ALA A 190 5.15 11.81 1.70
C ALA A 190 5.90 11.46 2.97
N ILE A 191 6.12 12.48 3.80
CA ILE A 191 6.73 12.35 5.14
C ILE A 191 5.70 12.78 6.17
N SER A 192 5.47 11.92 7.17
CA SER A 192 4.68 12.19 8.38
C SER A 192 5.58 12.53 9.56
N ASP A 193 5.04 13.05 10.65
CA ASP A 193 5.78 13.33 11.88
C ASP A 193 5.74 12.15 12.89
N SER A 194 4.79 11.23 12.76
CA SER A 194 4.69 10.03 13.62
C SER A 194 4.06 8.81 12.92
N ALA A 195 4.19 7.63 13.52
CA ALA A 195 3.58 6.40 13.00
C ALA A 195 2.04 6.46 13.04
N GLU A 196 1.47 7.08 14.07
CA GLU A 196 0.03 7.30 14.21
C GLU A 196 -0.49 8.28 13.14
N GLU A 197 0.30 9.33 12.84
CA GLU A 197 -0.03 10.27 11.78
C GLU A 197 0.09 9.64 10.39
N LYS A 198 1.13 8.83 10.15
CA LYS A 198 1.23 7.99 8.94
C LYS A 198 -0.03 7.15 8.74
N ALA A 199 -0.43 6.39 9.76
CA ALA A 199 -1.61 5.53 9.68
C ALA A 199 -2.88 6.33 9.41
N ARG A 200 -3.00 7.53 10.02
CA ARG A 200 -4.11 8.45 9.74
C ARG A 200 -4.11 8.90 8.28
N PHE A 201 -2.98 9.39 7.75
CA PHE A 201 -2.88 9.82 6.36
C PHE A 201 -3.16 8.70 5.37
N GLU A 202 -2.63 7.51 5.59
CA GLU A 202 -2.90 6.35 4.74
C GLU A 202 -4.40 6.02 4.70
N ASN A 203 -5.06 6.03 5.85
CA ASN A 203 -6.50 5.80 5.94
C ASN A 203 -7.30 6.92 5.27
N ASP A 204 -6.98 8.18 5.56
CA ASP A 204 -7.69 9.35 5.01
C ASP A 204 -7.53 9.46 3.48
N LEU A 205 -6.35 9.14 2.94
CA LEU A 205 -6.13 9.12 1.50
C LEU A 205 -6.85 7.96 0.82
N ARG A 206 -6.87 6.78 1.44
CA ARG A 206 -7.63 5.62 0.92
C ARG A 206 -9.14 5.89 0.88
N ARG A 207 -9.67 6.69 1.82
CA ARG A 207 -11.08 7.14 1.85
C ARG A 207 -11.46 7.99 0.65
N ILE A 208 -10.58 8.90 0.23
CA ILE A 208 -10.89 9.90 -0.81
C ILE A 208 -10.51 9.46 -2.22
N THR A 209 -9.86 8.29 -2.38
CA THR A 209 -9.49 7.74 -3.70
C THR A 209 -10.73 7.49 -4.58
N PRO A 210 -10.82 8.11 -5.77
CA PRO A 210 -11.92 7.90 -6.72
C PRO A 210 -11.99 6.46 -7.26
N GLN A 211 -13.17 6.01 -7.69
CA GLN A 211 -13.36 4.68 -8.30
C GLN A 211 -12.62 4.56 -9.64
N GLY A 212 -11.93 3.44 -9.86
CA GLY A 212 -11.14 3.17 -11.06
C GLY A 212 -9.77 3.85 -11.09
N GLN A 213 -9.37 4.52 -10.01
CA GLN A 213 -8.07 5.17 -9.86
C GLN A 213 -7.07 4.23 -9.16
N LEU A 214 -5.91 3.99 -9.77
CA LEU A 214 -4.80 3.30 -9.10
C LEU A 214 -4.00 4.32 -8.28
N VAL A 215 -3.99 4.17 -6.96
CA VAL A 215 -3.25 5.06 -6.06
C VAL A 215 -2.17 4.27 -5.32
N THR A 216 -0.92 4.71 -5.45
CA THR A 216 0.22 4.18 -4.69
C THR A 216 0.57 5.19 -3.59
N LEU A 217 0.63 4.73 -2.34
CA LEU A 217 1.00 5.55 -1.19
C LEU A 217 2.34 5.06 -0.62
N ASP A 218 3.35 5.92 -0.61
CA ASP A 218 4.62 5.71 0.08
C ASP A 218 4.80 6.81 1.13
N ILE A 219 4.28 6.57 2.34
CA ILE A 219 4.36 7.52 3.45
C ILE A 219 5.38 7.01 4.46
N MET A 220 6.41 7.81 4.69
CA MET A 220 7.46 7.53 5.67
C MET A 220 7.13 8.19 7.01
N ALA A 221 7.35 7.47 8.11
CA ALA A 221 7.29 8.02 9.47
C ALA A 221 8.70 8.02 10.08
N PRO A 222 9.15 9.13 10.70
CA PRO A 222 10.43 9.19 11.38
C PRO A 222 10.42 8.23 12.57
N ARG A 223 11.53 7.52 12.76
CA ARG A 223 11.71 6.64 13.91
C ARG A 223 11.71 7.46 15.18
N GLN A 224 10.90 7.04 16.16
CA GLN A 224 10.82 7.74 17.44
C GLN A 224 12.18 7.66 18.17
N VAL A 225 12.55 8.77 18.82
CA VAL A 225 13.72 8.80 19.71
C VAL A 225 13.27 8.29 21.07
N VAL A 226 13.91 7.22 21.55
CA VAL A 226 13.63 6.61 22.85
C VAL A 226 14.73 7.01 23.85
N SER A 227 14.32 7.51 25.01
CA SER A 227 15.20 7.80 26.14
C SER A 227 14.46 7.49 27.46
N PRO A 228 15.06 6.72 28.39
CA PRO A 228 16.34 6.02 28.26
C PRO A 228 16.27 4.90 27.20
N PHE A 229 17.40 4.62 26.55
CA PHE A 229 17.51 3.53 25.57
C PHE A 229 17.80 2.23 26.33
N VAL A 230 16.78 1.38 26.45
CA VAL A 230 16.81 0.26 27.41
C VAL A 230 16.53 -1.08 26.74
N THR A 231 17.32 -2.09 27.09
CA THR A 231 16.97 -3.50 26.90
C THR A 231 17.08 -4.22 28.24
N ARG A 232 16.00 -4.89 28.65
CA ARG A 232 15.93 -5.68 29.87
C ARG A 232 15.52 -7.11 29.54
N PHE A 233 16.37 -8.05 29.95
CA PHE A 233 16.19 -9.48 29.73
C PHE A 233 16.19 -10.22 31.07
N ILE A 234 15.26 -11.16 31.22
CA ILE A 234 15.07 -11.95 32.44
C ILE A 234 15.07 -13.43 32.05
N LYS A 235 15.77 -14.24 32.84
CA LYS A 235 15.71 -15.69 32.79
C LYS A 235 15.48 -16.24 34.21
N ASP A 236 14.37 -16.92 34.41
CA ASP A 236 13.97 -17.49 35.68
C ASP A 236 13.34 -18.88 35.49
N ALA A 237 12.64 -19.39 36.52
CA ALA A 237 11.99 -20.69 36.47
C ALA A 237 10.79 -20.76 35.49
N ASP A 238 10.20 -19.61 35.14
CA ASP A 238 9.06 -19.51 34.23
C ASP A 238 9.52 -19.38 32.77
N GLY A 239 10.82 -19.12 32.54
CA GLY A 239 11.45 -19.09 31.21
C GLY A 239 12.31 -17.86 30.99
N ALA A 240 12.86 -17.72 29.79
CA ALA A 240 13.53 -16.50 29.36
C ALA A 240 12.55 -15.57 28.63
N ARG A 241 12.65 -14.26 28.87
CA ARG A 241 11.82 -13.23 28.21
C ARG A 241 12.51 -11.87 28.18
N PHE A 242 12.05 -10.99 27.28
CA PHE A 242 12.36 -9.57 27.32
C PHE A 242 11.22 -8.81 28.00
N ASP A 243 11.54 -8.06 29.05
CA ASP A 243 10.61 -7.09 29.65
C ASP A 243 10.65 -5.75 28.89
N SER A 244 11.75 -5.48 28.18
CA SER A 244 11.93 -4.37 27.25
C SER A 244 13.00 -4.72 26.23
N CYS A 245 12.75 -4.50 24.94
CA CYS A 245 13.77 -4.67 23.91
C CYS A 245 13.74 -3.52 22.92
N VAL A 246 14.85 -2.79 22.82
CA VAL A 246 15.03 -1.72 21.84
C VAL A 246 16.26 -2.00 20.99
N ALA A 247 16.14 -1.77 19.68
CA ALA A 247 17.21 -1.89 18.70
C ALA A 247 17.37 -0.58 17.91
N ASP A 248 18.59 -0.25 17.48
CA ASP A 248 18.87 0.95 16.68
C ASP A 248 18.61 0.75 15.19
N THR A 249 18.71 -0.50 14.73
CA THR A 249 18.52 -0.91 13.33
C THR A 249 17.77 -2.24 13.21
N PRO A 250 17.11 -2.51 12.07
CA PRO A 250 16.52 -3.84 11.81
C PRO A 250 17.55 -4.98 11.76
N ALA A 251 18.81 -4.68 11.47
CA ALA A 251 19.90 -5.66 11.54
C ALA A 251 20.26 -5.98 12.99
N ALA A 252 20.33 -4.97 13.86
CA ALA A 252 20.53 -5.14 15.29
C ALA A 252 19.39 -5.91 15.95
N GLU A 253 18.14 -5.58 15.61
CA GLU A 253 16.96 -6.32 16.09
C GLU A 253 17.10 -7.82 15.81
N ARG A 254 17.35 -8.21 14.56
CA ARG A 254 17.50 -9.62 14.19
C ARG A 254 18.58 -10.33 14.99
N ARG A 255 19.70 -9.65 15.27
CA ARG A 255 20.79 -10.20 16.10
C ARG A 255 20.38 -10.35 17.57
N ILE A 256 19.72 -9.36 18.15
CA ILE A 256 19.26 -9.39 19.54
C ILE A 256 18.19 -10.47 19.73
N VAL A 257 17.22 -10.56 18.81
CA VAL A 257 16.17 -11.59 18.84
C VAL A 257 16.77 -12.98 18.71
N ALA A 258 17.73 -13.18 17.79
CA ALA A 258 18.43 -14.46 17.66
C ALA A 258 19.20 -14.85 18.93
N ALA A 259 19.84 -13.89 19.61
CA ALA A 259 20.51 -14.12 20.88
C ALA A 259 19.50 -14.48 22.00
N GLY A 260 18.35 -13.80 22.05
CA GLY A 260 17.28 -14.13 23.00
C GLY A 260 16.72 -15.55 22.79
N GLN A 261 16.48 -15.93 21.54
CA GLN A 261 16.05 -17.29 21.19
C GLN A 261 17.09 -18.34 21.59
N ALA A 262 18.39 -18.06 21.40
CA ALA A 262 19.47 -18.94 21.86
C ALA A 262 19.50 -19.08 23.38
N ALA A 263 19.18 -18.02 24.12
CA ALA A 263 19.08 -18.02 25.58
C ALA A 263 17.76 -18.63 26.13
N GLY A 264 16.87 -19.08 25.24
CA GLY A 264 15.66 -19.85 25.60
C GLY A 264 14.35 -19.07 25.59
N VAL A 265 14.26 -17.92 24.92
CA VAL A 265 12.97 -17.21 24.80
C VAL A 265 12.05 -17.91 23.79
N GLU A 266 10.79 -18.13 24.19
CA GLU A 266 9.76 -18.78 23.37
C GLU A 266 8.77 -17.77 22.78
N GLY A 267 8.28 -18.01 21.54
CA GLY A 267 7.22 -17.21 20.90
C GLY A 267 7.69 -16.24 19.79
N ARG A 268 6.73 -15.54 19.18
CA ARG A 268 7.02 -14.42 18.24
C ARG A 268 7.33 -13.18 19.08
N MET A 269 8.54 -12.64 18.91
CA MET A 269 8.96 -11.40 19.55
C MET A 269 9.64 -10.49 18.54
N GLY A 270 9.40 -9.18 18.67
CA GLY A 270 10.12 -8.11 17.99
C GLY A 270 10.76 -7.19 19.01
N CYS A 271 11.81 -6.48 18.60
CA CYS A 271 12.36 -5.38 19.40
C CYS A 271 11.97 -4.07 18.75
N THR A 272 11.56 -3.09 19.54
CA THR A 272 11.21 -1.77 18.99
C THR A 272 12.44 -1.14 18.34
N VAL A 273 12.37 -0.86 17.03
CA VAL A 273 13.46 -0.20 16.31
C VAL A 273 13.33 1.32 16.47
N ALA A 274 14.22 1.92 17.27
CA ALA A 274 14.14 3.33 17.67
C ALA A 274 15.50 4.05 17.56
N LEU A 275 15.45 5.38 17.48
CA LEU A 275 16.64 6.23 17.57
C LEU A 275 16.97 6.51 19.05
N GLY A 276 18.22 6.91 19.33
CA GLY A 276 18.68 7.22 20.69
C GLY A 276 19.69 6.26 21.27
N ALA A 277 20.15 5.27 20.49
CA ALA A 277 21.17 4.34 20.95
C ALA A 277 22.47 5.07 21.35
N PRO A 278 23.04 4.74 22.53
CA PRO A 278 24.22 5.40 23.08
C PRO A 278 25.51 5.05 22.34
N SER A 279 25.50 3.95 21.56
CA SER A 279 26.67 3.43 20.86
C SER A 279 26.24 2.57 19.66
N ALA A 280 27.03 2.60 18.59
CA ALA A 280 26.87 1.70 17.44
C ALA A 280 27.10 0.22 17.80
N ARG A 281 27.66 -0.06 18.98
CA ARG A 281 27.88 -1.43 19.51
C ARG A 281 26.78 -1.86 20.49
N TRP A 282 25.60 -1.24 20.42
CA TRP A 282 24.46 -1.59 21.26
C TRP A 282 24.10 -3.09 21.13
N ALA A 283 23.88 -3.56 19.90
CA ALA A 283 23.51 -4.95 19.66
C ALA A 283 24.56 -5.96 20.16
N ASP A 284 25.84 -5.64 19.97
CA ASP A 284 26.95 -6.47 20.49
C ASP A 284 26.88 -6.58 22.02
N THR A 285 26.64 -5.44 22.70
CA THR A 285 26.55 -5.36 24.16
C THR A 285 25.36 -6.15 24.69
N VAL A 286 24.20 -6.03 24.02
CA VAL A 286 23.00 -6.80 24.37
C VAL A 286 23.25 -8.29 24.19
N THR A 287 23.84 -8.73 23.08
CA THR A 287 24.15 -10.15 22.86
C THR A 287 25.10 -10.71 23.93
N MET A 288 26.20 -10.00 24.26
CA MET A 288 27.13 -10.43 25.32
C MET A 288 26.44 -10.54 26.69
N ALA A 289 25.58 -9.58 27.02
CA ALA A 289 24.82 -9.57 28.27
C ALA A 289 23.82 -10.74 28.36
N LEU A 290 23.16 -11.09 27.24
CA LEU A 290 22.26 -12.23 27.17
C LEU A 290 23.00 -13.56 27.34
N GLU A 291 24.15 -13.71 26.68
CA GLU A 291 25.02 -14.88 26.84
C GLU A 291 25.48 -15.04 28.30
N ALA A 292 25.82 -13.94 28.98
CA ALA A 292 26.18 -13.96 30.39
C ALA A 292 25.03 -14.45 31.29
N VAL A 293 23.79 -13.98 31.06
CA VAL A 293 22.62 -14.48 31.82
C VAL A 293 22.32 -15.94 31.50
N ASP A 294 22.48 -16.35 30.24
CA ASP A 294 22.29 -17.74 29.82
C ASP A 294 23.27 -18.69 30.55
N GLU A 295 24.54 -18.28 30.66
CA GLU A 295 25.59 -19.03 31.38
C GLU A 295 25.35 -19.09 32.90
N LEU A 296 24.81 -18.03 33.50
CA LEU A 296 24.39 -18.05 34.90
C LEU A 296 23.18 -18.99 35.14
N GLY A 297 22.44 -19.31 34.08
CA GLY A 297 21.24 -20.16 34.12
C GLY A 297 19.98 -19.43 34.58
N ALA A 298 20.10 -18.46 35.49
CA ALA A 298 19.02 -17.57 35.91
C ALA A 298 19.57 -16.22 36.38
N GLY A 299 18.86 -15.15 36.06
CA GLY A 299 19.24 -13.78 36.38
C GLY A 299 18.51 -12.76 35.52
N THR A 300 18.80 -11.51 35.79
CA THR A 300 18.29 -10.35 35.05
C THR A 300 19.46 -9.52 34.57
N VAL A 301 19.41 -9.08 33.31
CA VAL A 301 20.32 -8.05 32.81
C VAL A 301 19.51 -6.86 32.29
N THR A 302 19.89 -5.67 32.71
CA THR A 302 19.29 -4.40 32.28
C THR A 302 20.38 -3.53 31.73
N ILE A 303 20.27 -3.19 30.44
CA ILE A 303 21.16 -2.25 29.78
C ILE A 303 20.35 -0.98 29.61
N SER A 304 20.79 0.12 30.22
CA SER A 304 20.16 1.44 30.13
C SER A 304 21.21 2.44 29.72
N ASP A 305 21.09 2.95 28.50
CA ASP A 305 22.09 3.80 27.87
C ASP A 305 23.50 3.15 27.96
N THR A 306 24.43 3.71 28.71
CA THR A 306 25.81 3.17 28.84
C THR A 306 26.00 2.26 30.05
N GLN A 307 24.96 2.04 30.85
CA GLN A 307 25.05 1.23 32.06
C GLN A 307 24.50 -0.18 31.81
N VAL A 308 25.30 -1.20 32.11
CA VAL A 308 24.89 -2.62 32.10
C VAL A 308 24.75 -3.05 33.56
N THR A 309 23.56 -3.49 33.96
CA THR A 309 23.28 -3.99 35.31
C THR A 309 22.96 -5.48 35.24
N LEU A 310 23.82 -6.32 35.81
CA LEU A 310 23.64 -7.77 35.88
C LEU A 310 23.27 -8.19 37.31
N VAL A 311 22.07 -8.74 37.48
CA VAL A 311 21.56 -9.22 38.77
C VAL A 311 21.39 -10.72 38.72
N ALA A 312 22.15 -11.47 39.52
CA ALA A 312 22.02 -12.92 39.60
C ALA A 312 20.85 -13.34 40.49
N GLN A 313 20.36 -14.57 40.31
CA GLN A 313 19.34 -15.14 41.19
C GLN A 313 19.87 -15.26 42.64
N PRO A 314 19.06 -14.96 43.67
CA PRO A 314 19.45 -15.19 45.06
C PRO A 314 19.88 -16.64 45.31
N GLY A 315 21.07 -16.83 45.87
CA GLY A 315 21.65 -18.15 46.12
C GLY A 315 22.45 -18.75 44.97
N ALA A 316 22.74 -17.98 43.90
CA ALA A 316 23.69 -18.38 42.87
C ALA A 316 25.10 -18.66 43.45
N VAL A 317 25.86 -19.53 42.79
CA VAL A 317 27.22 -19.90 43.21
C VAL A 317 28.14 -18.70 42.99
N GLU A 318 28.64 -18.11 44.08
CA GLU A 318 29.48 -16.91 44.08
C GLU A 318 30.65 -17.00 43.08
N GLY A 319 31.37 -18.13 43.04
CA GLY A 319 32.48 -18.31 42.09
C GLY A 319 32.07 -18.43 40.61
N LEU A 320 30.84 -18.86 40.30
CA LEU A 320 30.31 -18.83 38.94
C LEU A 320 29.95 -17.40 38.56
N PHE A 321 29.30 -16.67 39.47
CA PHE A 321 28.93 -15.28 39.29
C PHE A 321 30.14 -14.38 39.05
N ASP A 322 31.17 -14.47 39.89
CA ASP A 322 32.39 -13.65 39.77
C ASP A 322 33.10 -13.87 38.43
N ARG A 323 33.11 -15.12 37.94
CA ARG A 323 33.72 -15.46 36.65
C ARG A 323 32.92 -14.85 35.49
N VAL A 324 31.61 -15.06 35.45
CA VAL A 324 30.76 -14.55 34.38
C VAL A 324 30.73 -13.03 34.37
N ALA A 325 30.61 -12.39 35.54
CA ALA A 325 30.67 -10.93 35.66
C ALA A 325 32.01 -10.38 35.19
N GLY A 326 33.13 -11.03 35.55
CA GLY A 326 34.46 -10.63 35.11
C GLY A 326 34.71 -10.85 33.61
N GLU A 327 34.22 -11.96 33.03
CA GLU A 327 34.29 -12.21 31.59
C GLU A 327 33.47 -11.17 30.81
N LEU A 328 32.26 -10.85 31.29
CA LEU A 328 31.41 -9.80 30.71
C LEU A 328 32.09 -8.43 30.80
N GLU A 329 32.59 -8.03 31.98
CA GLU A 329 33.26 -6.72 32.17
C GLU A 329 34.43 -6.52 31.20
N ASN A 330 35.22 -7.58 30.95
CA ASN A 330 36.35 -7.52 30.03
C ASN A 330 35.94 -7.55 28.54
N ALA A 331 34.75 -8.08 28.23
CA ALA A 331 34.24 -8.17 26.86
C ALA A 331 33.48 -6.91 26.43
N LEU A 332 32.91 -6.16 27.38
CA LEU A 332 32.12 -4.96 27.11
C LEU A 332 32.95 -3.88 26.39
N PRO A 333 32.35 -3.12 25.45
CA PRO A 333 33.02 -1.96 24.86
C PRO A 333 33.34 -0.90 25.91
N GLU A 334 34.42 -0.13 25.73
CA GLU A 334 34.90 0.90 26.68
C GLU A 334 33.84 1.96 27.05
N SER A 335 32.80 2.14 26.22
CA SER A 335 31.71 3.07 26.46
C SER A 335 30.66 2.57 27.47
N PHE A 336 30.74 1.31 27.91
CA PHE A 336 29.78 0.70 28.81
C PHE A 336 30.41 0.36 30.15
N ALA A 337 29.65 0.55 31.23
CA ALA A 337 30.05 0.18 32.58
C ALA A 337 29.16 -0.94 33.12
N LEU A 338 29.78 -1.97 33.72
CA LEU A 338 29.07 -3.07 34.36
C LEU A 338 28.86 -2.78 35.85
N GLU A 339 27.64 -2.95 36.32
CA GLU A 339 27.28 -3.09 37.73
C GLU A 339 26.70 -4.49 37.94
N ALA A 340 27.44 -5.33 38.66
CA ALA A 340 27.05 -6.70 38.93
C ALA A 340 26.60 -6.84 40.40
N VAL A 341 25.40 -7.37 40.61
CA VAL A 341 24.78 -7.53 41.93
C VAL A 341 24.41 -8.99 42.17
N LEU A 342 24.89 -9.57 43.26
CA LEU A 342 24.45 -10.87 43.78
C LEU A 342 23.61 -10.63 45.06
N PRO A 343 22.28 -10.69 44.99
CA PRO A 343 21.41 -10.44 46.15
C PRO A 343 21.58 -11.51 47.23
N ALA A 344 21.48 -11.10 48.50
CA ALA A 344 21.42 -12.03 49.62
C ALA A 344 20.11 -12.82 49.62
N ALA A 345 20.14 -14.07 50.07
CA ALA A 345 18.95 -14.90 50.17
C ALA A 345 17.92 -14.29 51.16
N PRO A 346 16.62 -14.28 50.81
CA PRO A 346 15.59 -13.67 51.67
C PRO A 346 15.48 -14.38 53.02
N THR A 347 15.34 -13.60 54.10
CA THR A 347 15.14 -14.12 55.46
C THR A 347 13.64 -14.26 55.75
N PRO A 348 13.14 -15.43 56.20
CA PRO A 348 11.71 -15.61 56.45
C PRO A 348 11.26 -14.82 57.70
N GLY A 349 10.45 -13.78 57.48
CA GLY A 349 9.72 -13.05 58.51
C GLY A 349 8.23 -13.45 58.55
N ASN A 350 7.66 -13.56 59.75
CA ASN A 350 6.28 -14.04 59.99
C ASN A 350 5.17 -12.98 59.80
N GLU A 351 5.48 -11.79 59.29
CA GLU A 351 4.50 -10.81 58.81
C GLU A 351 4.83 -10.48 57.36
N GLY A 352 3.84 -10.61 56.46
CA GLY A 352 4.03 -10.28 55.05
C GLY A 352 4.50 -8.83 54.89
N PRO A 353 5.32 -8.54 53.86
CA PRO A 353 5.88 -7.21 53.66
C PRO A 353 4.77 -6.14 53.56
N PRO A 354 5.03 -4.88 53.92
CA PRO A 354 4.08 -3.81 53.68
C PRO A 354 3.83 -3.68 52.17
N GLN A 355 2.55 -3.72 51.75
CA GLN A 355 2.16 -3.65 50.34
C GLN A 355 1.30 -2.43 50.06
N PHE A 356 1.45 -1.88 48.86
CA PHE A 356 0.50 -0.99 48.21
C PHE A 356 0.03 -1.65 46.91
N ILE A 357 -1.28 -1.67 46.66
CA ILE A 357 -1.86 -2.30 45.49
C ILE A 357 -2.73 -1.27 44.77
N ALA A 358 -2.45 -1.06 43.49
CA ALA A 358 -3.31 -0.33 42.57
C ALA A 358 -3.99 -1.33 41.62
N THR A 359 -5.26 -1.13 41.30
CA THR A 359 -6.00 -2.00 40.37
C THR A 359 -6.84 -1.15 39.45
N LEU A 360 -6.83 -1.46 38.16
CA LEU A 360 -7.67 -0.86 37.12
C LEU A 360 -8.59 -1.96 36.56
N SER A 361 -9.90 -1.80 36.72
CA SER A 361 -10.88 -2.75 36.18
C SER A 361 -11.12 -2.51 34.68
N PRO A 362 -11.67 -3.49 33.94
CA PRO A 362 -12.07 -3.31 32.54
C PRO A 362 -13.10 -2.21 32.32
N GLU A 363 -13.89 -1.87 33.35
CA GLU A 363 -14.88 -0.80 33.33
C GLU A 363 -14.26 0.59 33.60
N GLY A 364 -12.95 0.67 33.83
CA GLY A 364 -12.24 1.93 34.10
C GLY A 364 -12.16 2.31 35.59
N LEU A 365 -12.59 1.44 36.51
CA LEU A 365 -12.54 1.71 37.95
C LEU A 365 -11.13 1.51 38.50
N VAL A 366 -10.60 2.54 39.16
CA VAL A 366 -9.29 2.53 39.81
C VAL A 366 -9.45 2.40 41.32
N GLN A 367 -8.81 1.38 41.90
CA GLN A 367 -8.74 1.20 43.34
C GLN A 367 -7.29 1.25 43.82
N LEU A 368 -7.00 2.18 44.73
CA LEU A 368 -5.71 2.29 45.41
C LEU A 368 -5.85 1.84 46.86
N ARG A 369 -5.12 0.81 47.29
CA ARG A 369 -5.21 0.25 48.65
C ARG A 369 -3.85 -0.08 49.23
N GLY A 370 -3.76 -0.15 50.56
CA GLY A 370 -2.56 -0.59 51.26
C GLY A 370 -1.87 0.51 52.06
N ARG A 371 -0.57 0.38 52.28
CA ARG A 371 0.20 1.23 53.22
C ARG A 371 0.83 2.44 52.52
N VAL A 372 0.74 3.61 53.15
CA VAL A 372 1.38 4.87 52.70
C VAL A 372 2.18 5.50 53.83
N SER A 373 3.23 6.26 53.52
CA SER A 373 4.18 6.79 54.52
C SER A 373 3.58 7.92 55.36
N ASP A 374 2.73 8.74 54.75
CA ASP A 374 2.18 9.95 55.34
C ASP A 374 0.94 10.41 54.55
N GLU A 375 0.23 11.40 55.09
CA GLU A 375 -0.97 11.97 54.47
C GLU A 375 -0.66 12.73 53.17
N LEU A 376 0.56 13.25 53.02
CA LEU A 376 0.98 13.94 51.81
C LEU A 376 1.07 12.96 50.63
N LEU A 377 1.69 11.81 50.83
CA LEU A 377 1.74 10.74 49.82
C LEU A 377 0.34 10.25 49.49
N ASN A 378 -0.52 10.08 50.50
CA ASN A 378 -1.91 9.66 50.29
C ASN A 378 -2.66 10.60 49.33
N THR A 379 -2.59 11.91 49.64
CA THR A 379 -3.23 12.97 48.83
C THR A 379 -2.57 13.10 47.46
N THR A 380 -1.25 12.93 47.37
CA THR A 380 -0.51 13.01 46.11
C THR A 380 -0.87 11.85 45.19
N ALA A 381 -0.94 10.62 45.71
CA ALA A 381 -1.33 9.44 44.95
C ALA A 381 -2.77 9.56 44.44
N GLU A 382 -3.70 10.07 45.25
CA GLU A 382 -5.07 10.33 44.82
C GLU A 382 -5.12 11.36 43.67
N ASN A 383 -4.48 12.52 43.85
CA ASN A 383 -4.48 13.57 42.83
C ASN A 383 -3.79 13.13 41.54
N PHE A 384 -2.70 12.37 41.66
CA PHE A 384 -1.98 11.83 40.52
C PHE A 384 -2.82 10.81 39.76
N ALA A 385 -3.51 9.91 40.47
CA ALA A 385 -4.48 9.00 39.84
C ALA A 385 -5.62 9.78 39.17
N ARG A 386 -6.14 10.84 39.80
CA ARG A 386 -7.19 11.69 39.19
C ARG A 386 -6.74 12.34 37.88
N ALA A 387 -5.47 12.74 37.81
CA ALA A 387 -4.91 13.31 36.60
C ALA A 387 -4.75 12.28 35.48
N LYS A 388 -4.40 11.03 35.80
CA LYS A 388 -4.18 9.95 34.82
C LYS A 388 -5.48 9.27 34.36
N PHE A 389 -6.45 9.08 35.26
CA PHE A 389 -7.64 8.25 35.02
C PHE A 389 -8.97 9.01 35.12
N GLY A 390 -8.96 10.30 35.47
CA GLY A 390 -10.18 11.08 35.68
C GLY A 390 -10.74 10.98 37.11
N SER A 391 -11.80 11.75 37.42
CA SER A 391 -12.23 12.00 38.80
C SER A 391 -13.33 11.08 39.36
N ASN A 392 -14.11 10.41 38.49
CA ASN A 392 -15.34 9.72 38.93
C ASN A 392 -15.12 8.27 39.35
N ASP A 393 -13.95 7.70 39.04
CA ASP A 393 -13.72 6.25 39.06
C ASP A 393 -12.60 5.83 40.01
N ILE A 394 -12.20 6.70 40.95
CA ILE A 394 -11.09 6.44 41.88
C ILE A 394 -11.59 6.19 43.31
N SER A 395 -11.18 5.05 43.88
CA SER A 395 -11.45 4.65 45.26
C SER A 395 -10.16 4.49 46.06
N MET A 396 -10.08 5.19 47.20
CA MET A 396 -8.95 5.13 48.14
C MET A 396 -9.29 4.22 49.32
N ALA A 397 -8.45 3.21 49.56
CA ALA A 397 -8.49 2.30 50.70
C ALA A 397 -7.08 2.14 51.31
N THR A 398 -6.38 3.27 51.43
CA THR A 398 -5.03 3.39 51.95
C THR A 398 -5.02 3.62 53.46
N ARG A 399 -3.90 3.28 54.12
CA ARG A 399 -3.66 3.52 55.54
C ARG A 399 -2.26 4.05 55.76
N VAL A 400 -2.16 5.17 56.48
CA VAL A 400 -0.88 5.76 56.88
C VAL A 400 -0.20 4.90 57.95
N VAL A 401 1.06 4.53 57.73
CA VAL A 401 1.88 3.75 58.66
C VAL A 401 3.34 4.21 58.64
N ASP A 402 3.99 4.13 59.80
CA ASP A 402 5.41 4.45 59.95
C ASP A 402 6.31 3.26 59.53
N GLY A 403 7.59 3.54 59.24
CA GLY A 403 8.60 2.51 59.00
C GLY A 403 8.67 1.97 57.57
N LEU A 404 8.07 2.66 56.60
CA LEU A 404 8.21 2.33 55.18
C LEU A 404 9.58 2.81 54.64
N PRO A 405 10.11 2.18 53.57
CA PRO A 405 11.35 2.60 52.92
C PRO A 405 11.31 4.06 52.45
N ARG A 406 12.48 4.71 52.39
CA ARG A 406 12.57 6.11 51.93
C ARG A 406 12.02 6.32 50.52
N GLU A 407 12.25 5.36 49.63
CA GLU A 407 11.81 5.40 48.23
C GLU A 407 10.34 4.96 48.02
N TRP A 408 9.58 4.75 49.11
CA TRP A 408 8.19 4.25 49.03
C TRP A 408 7.28 5.17 48.21
N ALA A 409 7.41 6.49 48.40
CA ALA A 409 6.61 7.47 47.68
C ALA A 409 6.84 7.40 46.16
N VAL A 410 8.11 7.31 45.74
CA VAL A 410 8.49 7.20 44.31
C VAL A 410 7.93 5.90 43.73
N ARG A 411 8.05 4.78 44.43
CA ARG A 411 7.50 3.48 44.01
C ARG A 411 5.98 3.50 43.86
N VAL A 412 5.26 4.10 44.81
CA VAL A 412 3.79 4.21 44.73
C VAL A 412 3.38 5.02 43.49
N LEU A 413 4.01 6.17 43.27
CA LEU A 413 3.67 7.03 42.12
C LEU A 413 4.06 6.39 40.79
N ALA A 414 5.24 5.76 40.70
CA ALA A 414 5.67 5.00 39.53
C ALA A 414 4.71 3.84 39.22
N GLY A 415 4.20 3.16 40.24
CA GLY A 415 3.20 2.10 40.07
C GLY A 415 1.85 2.61 39.55
N VAL A 416 1.38 3.78 40.02
CA VAL A 416 0.16 4.42 39.49
C VAL A 416 0.37 4.86 38.03
N GLU A 417 1.55 5.35 37.68
CA GLU A 417 1.87 5.73 36.30
C GLU A 417 1.97 4.50 35.39
N ALA A 418 2.62 3.42 35.83
CA ALA A 418 2.68 2.16 35.08
C ALA A 418 1.29 1.58 34.80
N LEU A 419 0.38 1.66 35.78
CA LEU A 419 -1.01 1.23 35.61
C LEU A 419 -1.74 2.04 34.52
N SER A 420 -1.33 3.29 34.25
CA SER A 420 -1.97 4.14 33.23
C SER A 420 -1.66 3.73 31.80
N SER A 421 -0.63 2.89 31.60
CA SER A 421 -0.30 2.28 30.30
C SER A 421 -1.09 0.99 30.03
N LEU A 422 -1.95 0.57 30.96
CA LEU A 422 -2.78 -0.63 30.85
C LEU A 422 -4.24 -0.25 30.60
N SER A 423 -4.95 -1.09 29.86
CA SER A 423 -6.40 -0.99 29.71
C SER A 423 -7.13 -1.61 30.91
N ASN A 424 -6.54 -2.65 31.52
CA ASN A 424 -6.97 -3.24 32.80
C ASN A 424 -5.80 -4.01 33.41
N GLY A 425 -5.74 -4.09 34.74
CA GLY A 425 -4.63 -4.75 35.41
C GLY A 425 -4.46 -4.36 36.88
N SER A 426 -3.30 -4.71 37.43
CA SER A 426 -2.93 -4.38 38.79
C SER A 426 -1.43 -4.14 38.93
N VAL A 427 -1.08 -3.27 39.87
CA VAL A 427 0.29 -3.05 40.30
C VAL A 427 0.38 -3.34 41.79
N THR A 428 1.32 -4.21 42.17
CA THR A 428 1.66 -4.49 43.57
C THR A 428 3.04 -3.94 43.87
N VAL A 429 3.13 -3.07 44.86
CA VAL A 429 4.35 -2.42 45.31
C VAL A 429 4.74 -3.00 46.66
N GLU A 430 5.95 -3.54 46.75
CA GLU A 430 6.59 -4.07 47.95
C GLU A 430 7.88 -3.29 48.25
N PRO A 431 8.52 -3.48 49.43
CA PRO A 431 9.72 -2.71 49.79
C PRO A 431 10.87 -2.84 48.80
N GLU A 432 11.06 -4.05 48.26
CA GLU A 432 12.17 -4.37 47.37
C GLU A 432 11.68 -4.65 45.95
N ASN A 433 10.49 -5.24 45.79
CA ASN A 433 9.92 -5.67 44.51
C ASN A 433 8.71 -4.82 44.05
N MET A 434 8.43 -4.79 42.75
CA MET A 434 7.19 -4.29 42.15
C MET A 434 6.68 -5.23 41.06
N ILE A 435 5.39 -5.58 41.09
CA ILE A 435 4.79 -6.48 40.10
C ILE A 435 3.69 -5.74 39.36
N VAL A 436 3.82 -5.62 38.04
CA VAL A 436 2.83 -5.03 37.14
C VAL A 436 2.22 -6.14 36.30
N ARG A 437 0.89 -6.27 36.29
CA ARG A 437 0.17 -7.28 35.50
C ARG A 437 -1.04 -6.69 34.81
N GLY A 438 -1.29 -7.04 33.56
CA GLY A 438 -2.54 -6.67 32.90
C GLY A 438 -2.55 -6.80 31.39
N ASN A 439 -3.59 -6.24 30.79
CA ASN A 439 -3.78 -6.19 29.35
C ASN A 439 -3.65 -4.76 28.85
N SER A 440 -3.09 -4.59 27.65
CA SER A 440 -3.00 -3.28 26.99
C SER A 440 -3.35 -3.40 25.51
N GLY A 441 -3.94 -2.34 24.97
CA GLY A 441 -4.10 -2.13 23.52
C GLY A 441 -2.86 -1.51 22.86
N ILE A 442 -1.78 -1.26 23.61
CA ILE A 442 -0.51 -0.75 23.07
C ILE A 442 0.43 -1.93 22.89
N GLU A 443 0.94 -2.13 21.67
CA GLU A 443 1.78 -3.29 21.31
C GLU A 443 3.07 -3.40 22.19
N ASP A 444 3.79 -2.28 22.41
CA ASP A 444 4.97 -2.22 23.29
C ASP A 444 4.65 -1.75 24.73
N ALA A 445 3.45 -2.02 25.25
CA ALA A 445 3.07 -1.57 26.60
C ALA A 445 4.07 -2.03 27.68
N GLY A 446 4.51 -3.28 27.61
CA GLY A 446 5.51 -3.85 28.54
C GLY A 446 6.83 -3.10 28.50
N GLY A 447 7.36 -2.84 27.30
CA GLY A 447 8.61 -2.10 27.13
C GLY A 447 8.53 -0.64 27.57
N ILE A 448 7.39 0.03 27.35
CA ILE A 448 7.12 1.38 27.87
C ILE A 448 7.12 1.39 29.40
N ILE A 449 6.41 0.46 30.03
CA ILE A 449 6.34 0.35 31.49
C ILE A 449 7.72 0.06 32.08
N SER A 450 8.47 -0.87 31.50
CA SER A 450 9.83 -1.21 31.95
C SER A 450 10.78 0.00 31.88
N ARG A 451 10.75 0.77 30.78
CA ARG A 451 11.54 2.01 30.63
C ARG A 451 11.17 3.05 31.68
N LEU A 452 9.88 3.24 31.92
CA LEU A 452 9.36 4.13 32.96
C LEU A 452 9.87 3.71 34.35
N LEU A 453 9.77 2.43 34.69
CA LEU A 453 10.19 1.95 36.01
C LEU A 453 11.71 2.07 36.19
N ILE A 454 12.50 1.84 35.15
CA ILE A 454 13.97 2.03 35.21
C ILE A 454 14.33 3.50 35.37
N ASP A 455 13.66 4.42 34.67
CA ASP A 455 13.85 5.86 34.83
C ASP A 455 13.52 6.34 36.26
N LYS A 456 12.43 5.83 36.85
CA LYS A 456 11.96 6.25 38.18
C LYS A 456 12.65 5.56 39.34
N LEU A 457 12.96 4.27 39.22
CA LEU A 457 13.42 3.41 40.31
C LEU A 457 14.91 3.05 40.21
N GLY A 458 15.54 3.27 39.06
CA GLY A 458 16.91 2.87 38.76
C GLY A 458 17.00 1.47 38.14
N SER A 459 18.13 1.20 37.47
CA SER A 459 18.37 -0.05 36.74
C SER A 459 18.55 -1.28 37.64
N THR A 460 18.87 -1.08 38.92
CA THR A 460 19.03 -2.14 39.93
C THR A 460 17.73 -2.51 40.64
N ALA A 461 16.62 -1.84 40.34
CA ALA A 461 15.34 -2.11 40.98
C ALA A 461 14.82 -3.51 40.59
N ASP A 462 14.29 -4.23 41.59
CA ASP A 462 13.61 -5.50 41.37
C ASP A 462 12.14 -5.23 41.01
N PHE A 463 11.73 -5.68 39.83
CA PHE A 463 10.36 -5.58 39.34
C PHE A 463 10.10 -6.61 38.24
N GLN A 464 8.81 -6.94 38.08
CA GLN A 464 8.28 -7.85 37.08
C GLN A 464 7.14 -7.18 36.30
N VAL A 465 7.18 -7.26 34.98
CA VAL A 465 6.14 -6.72 34.08
C VAL A 465 5.52 -7.85 33.26
N ASP A 466 4.33 -8.31 33.65
CA ASP A 466 3.57 -9.33 32.92
C ASP A 466 2.40 -8.66 32.17
N VAL A 467 2.67 -8.11 30.99
CA VAL A 467 1.67 -7.36 30.20
C VAL A 467 1.40 -8.08 28.89
N THR A 468 0.13 -8.30 28.58
CA THR A 468 -0.31 -8.95 27.34
C THR A 468 -0.94 -7.91 26.40
N TYR A 469 -0.47 -7.88 25.16
CA TYR A 469 -1.12 -7.13 24.10
C TYR A 469 -2.42 -7.82 23.69
N VAL A 470 -3.52 -7.06 23.64
CA VAL A 470 -4.82 -7.54 23.18
C VAL A 470 -5.31 -6.60 22.09
N GLU A 471 -5.33 -7.09 20.85
CA GLU A 471 -5.73 -6.33 19.65
C GLU A 471 -7.11 -5.68 19.78
N ALA A 472 -8.08 -6.35 20.42
CA ALA A 472 -9.41 -5.78 20.65
C ALA A 472 -9.43 -4.53 21.57
N LEU A 473 -8.33 -4.26 22.28
CA LEU A 473 -8.15 -3.07 23.11
C LEU A 473 -7.38 -1.96 22.37
N ASP A 474 -6.81 -2.23 21.19
CA ASP A 474 -6.19 -1.25 20.32
C ASP A 474 -7.29 -0.43 19.61
N PRO A 475 -7.35 0.90 19.78
CA PRO A 475 -8.42 1.71 19.20
C PRO A 475 -8.45 1.74 17.67
N ILE A 476 -7.35 1.37 17.00
CA ILE A 476 -7.22 1.35 15.53
C ILE A 476 -7.33 -0.08 15.03
N ALA A 477 -6.58 -1.02 15.61
CA ALA A 477 -6.59 -2.42 15.16
C ALA A 477 -7.88 -3.17 15.54
N ALA A 478 -8.62 -2.73 16.56
CA ALA A 478 -9.93 -3.30 16.90
C ALA A 478 -11.04 -2.97 15.87
N LEU A 479 -10.78 -2.11 14.89
CA LEU A 479 -11.74 -1.83 13.83
C LEU A 479 -11.85 -3.04 12.89
N PRO A 480 -13.06 -3.55 12.60
CA PRO A 480 -13.25 -4.70 11.74
C PRO A 480 -12.69 -4.46 10.32
N THR A 481 -12.07 -5.51 9.79
CA THR A 481 -11.53 -5.54 8.42
C THR A 481 -12.65 -5.41 7.38
N GLU A 482 -12.30 -5.11 6.13
CA GLU A 482 -13.31 -4.98 5.06
C GLU A 482 -14.13 -6.26 4.88
N GLU A 483 -13.46 -7.41 4.90
CA GLU A 483 -14.08 -8.72 4.74
C GLU A 483 -14.98 -9.08 5.93
N GLU A 484 -14.55 -8.78 7.17
CA GLU A 484 -15.35 -9.04 8.37
C GLU A 484 -16.60 -8.17 8.42
N CYS A 485 -16.49 -6.90 8.03
CA CYS A 485 -17.63 -5.99 7.89
C CYS A 485 -18.64 -6.54 6.87
N LEU A 486 -18.16 -6.96 5.70
CA LEU A 486 -19.02 -7.55 4.68
C LEU A 486 -19.68 -8.84 5.17
N ALA A 487 -18.94 -9.69 5.87
CA ALA A 487 -19.46 -10.93 6.43
C ALA A 487 -20.56 -10.67 7.46
N GLN A 488 -20.40 -9.65 8.32
CA GLN A 488 -21.44 -9.25 9.29
C GLN A 488 -22.71 -8.73 8.60
N ILE A 489 -22.57 -7.90 7.56
CA ILE A 489 -23.70 -7.42 6.75
C ILE A 489 -24.38 -8.60 6.05
N THR A 490 -23.61 -9.50 5.46
CA THR A 490 -24.11 -10.70 4.78
C THR A 490 -24.84 -11.64 5.74
N ALA A 491 -24.34 -11.81 6.97
CA ALA A 491 -25.03 -12.58 8.00
C ALA A 491 -26.36 -11.92 8.43
N ALA A 492 -26.38 -10.60 8.54
CA ALA A 492 -27.59 -9.84 8.84
C ALA A 492 -28.64 -9.99 7.73
N THR A 493 -28.24 -9.94 6.46
CA THR A 493 -29.15 -10.07 5.30
C THR A 493 -29.52 -11.51 4.94
N SER A 494 -28.69 -12.50 5.31
CA SER A 494 -28.99 -13.92 5.08
C SER A 494 -30.08 -14.46 6.01
N SER A 495 -30.15 -13.93 7.24
CA SER A 495 -31.16 -14.32 8.22
C SER A 495 -32.49 -13.58 8.07
N ARG A 496 -32.46 -12.35 7.54
CA ARG A 496 -33.63 -11.48 7.32
C ARG A 496 -33.43 -10.66 6.04
N LYS A 497 -34.40 -10.71 5.11
CA LYS A 497 -34.32 -10.00 3.82
C LYS A 497 -34.84 -8.57 3.90
N ILE A 498 -34.22 -7.67 3.14
CA ILE A 498 -34.77 -6.33 2.91
C ILE A 498 -35.94 -6.47 1.93
N THR A 499 -37.16 -6.32 2.44
CA THR A 499 -38.40 -6.46 1.66
C THR A 499 -38.94 -5.11 1.20
N PHE A 500 -39.64 -5.13 0.06
CA PHE A 500 -40.24 -3.95 -0.56
C PHE A 500 -41.72 -4.17 -0.84
N ASP A 501 -42.50 -3.08 -0.87
CA ASP A 501 -43.90 -3.14 -1.31
C ASP A 501 -43.99 -3.67 -2.76
N PRO A 502 -45.07 -4.40 -3.12
CA PRO A 502 -45.23 -4.97 -4.46
C PRO A 502 -45.10 -3.92 -5.57
N GLY A 503 -44.22 -4.17 -6.54
CA GLY A 503 -43.96 -3.28 -7.67
C GLY A 503 -43.36 -1.92 -7.31
N SER A 504 -42.83 -1.76 -6.10
CA SER A 504 -42.30 -0.50 -5.57
C SER A 504 -40.87 -0.66 -5.04
N ALA A 505 -40.20 0.48 -4.86
CA ALA A 505 -38.94 0.64 -4.15
C ALA A 505 -39.13 1.10 -2.69
N ASN A 506 -40.37 1.18 -2.21
CA ASN A 506 -40.66 1.46 -0.80
C ASN A 506 -40.25 0.27 0.07
N ILE A 507 -39.34 0.52 1.01
CA ILE A 507 -38.89 -0.49 1.98
C ILE A 507 -40.00 -0.76 2.99
N ALA A 508 -40.38 -2.04 3.14
CA ALA A 508 -41.41 -2.47 4.07
C ALA A 508 -40.92 -2.42 5.54
N GLY A 509 -41.85 -2.41 6.49
CA GLY A 509 -41.55 -2.18 7.92
C GLY A 509 -40.51 -3.13 8.53
N GLU A 510 -40.49 -4.41 8.15
CA GLU A 510 -39.46 -5.37 8.61
C GLU A 510 -38.07 -5.06 8.00
N GLY A 511 -38.03 -4.60 6.74
CA GLY A 511 -36.81 -4.14 6.07
C GLY A 511 -36.13 -2.95 6.74
N ALA A 512 -36.89 -2.08 7.41
CA ALA A 512 -36.35 -0.95 8.15
C ALA A 512 -35.49 -1.38 9.35
N SER A 513 -35.90 -2.43 10.08
CA SER A 513 -35.15 -2.93 11.24
C SER A 513 -33.80 -3.54 10.84
N ILE A 514 -33.75 -4.21 9.68
CA ILE A 514 -32.52 -4.80 9.14
C ILE A 514 -31.56 -3.68 8.71
N LEU A 515 -32.09 -2.59 8.15
CA LEU A 515 -31.28 -1.42 7.80
C LEU A 515 -30.74 -0.69 9.04
N ASP A 516 -31.41 -0.76 10.19
CA ASP A 516 -30.89 -0.26 11.46
C ASP A 516 -29.67 -1.10 11.90
N ASP A 517 -29.78 -2.43 11.84
CA ASP A 517 -28.68 -3.34 12.19
C ASP A 517 -27.48 -3.19 11.23
N ILE A 518 -27.76 -3.09 9.92
CA ILE A 518 -26.72 -2.84 8.90
C ILE A 518 -26.07 -1.48 9.15
N ALA A 519 -26.83 -0.44 9.52
CA ALA A 519 -26.26 0.87 9.84
C ALA A 519 -25.37 0.82 11.09
N GLU A 520 -25.72 0.06 12.12
CA GLU A 520 -24.87 -0.12 13.31
C GLU A 520 -23.57 -0.86 13.00
N ILE A 521 -23.62 -1.87 12.13
CA ILE A 521 -22.43 -2.56 11.62
C ILE A 521 -21.57 -1.56 10.83
N LEU A 522 -22.18 -0.84 9.88
CA LEU A 522 -21.47 0.12 9.01
C LEU A 522 -20.89 1.32 9.76
N GLN A 523 -21.49 1.75 10.87
CA GLN A 523 -20.93 2.81 11.72
C GLN A 523 -19.67 2.36 12.47
N ARG A 524 -19.53 1.06 12.76
CA ARG A 524 -18.32 0.46 13.35
C ARG A 524 -17.30 0.03 12.29
N CYS A 525 -17.68 0.11 11.03
CA CYS A 525 -16.87 -0.21 9.85
C CYS A 525 -16.57 1.06 9.04
N PRO A 526 -15.73 1.98 9.55
CA PRO A 526 -15.37 3.15 8.79
C PRO A 526 -14.67 2.73 7.47
N ASP A 527 -14.95 3.49 6.40
CA ASP A 527 -14.12 3.56 5.18
C ASP A 527 -14.24 2.46 4.16
N LYS A 528 -15.39 1.79 4.13
CA LYS A 528 -15.63 0.69 3.19
C LYS A 528 -16.21 1.19 1.88
N ARG A 529 -15.68 0.66 0.77
CA ARG A 529 -16.26 0.81 -0.57
C ARG A 529 -17.21 -0.36 -0.81
N ILE A 530 -18.50 -0.11 -0.66
CA ILE A 530 -19.53 -1.14 -0.74
C ILE A 530 -20.43 -0.86 -1.94
N GLU A 531 -20.65 -1.89 -2.75
CA GLU A 531 -21.70 -1.88 -3.76
C GLU A 531 -22.96 -2.52 -3.19
N VAL A 532 -24.10 -1.83 -3.38
CA VAL A 532 -25.44 -2.28 -3.07
C VAL A 532 -26.06 -2.78 -4.38
N ALA A 533 -26.07 -4.09 -4.56
CA ALA A 533 -26.55 -4.75 -5.77
C ALA A 533 -28.02 -5.16 -5.60
N GLY A 534 -28.89 -4.65 -6.46
CA GLY A 534 -30.32 -4.97 -6.47
C GLY A 534 -30.69 -6.00 -7.54
N TYR A 535 -31.49 -6.99 -7.18
CA TYR A 535 -31.98 -8.04 -8.09
C TYR A 535 -33.51 -8.20 -8.02
N THR A 536 -34.11 -8.59 -9.14
CA THR A 536 -35.54 -8.93 -9.29
C THR A 536 -35.71 -10.37 -9.73
N ASP A 537 -36.95 -10.87 -9.71
CA ASP A 537 -37.30 -12.11 -10.38
C ASP A 537 -37.49 -11.90 -11.89
N SER A 538 -37.77 -12.98 -12.62
CA SER A 538 -37.99 -12.94 -14.07
C SER A 538 -39.39 -12.46 -14.49
N GLN A 539 -40.20 -11.93 -13.57
CA GLN A 539 -41.57 -11.53 -13.87
C GLN A 539 -41.63 -10.07 -14.31
N GLY A 540 -41.90 -9.85 -15.59
CA GLY A 540 -42.05 -8.51 -16.14
C GLY A 540 -41.28 -8.35 -17.44
N SER A 541 -41.02 -7.10 -17.82
CA SER A 541 -40.10 -6.80 -18.90
C SER A 541 -38.71 -6.54 -18.32
N GLU A 542 -37.67 -7.01 -18.98
CA GLU A 542 -36.26 -6.77 -18.63
C GLU A 542 -35.98 -5.29 -18.30
N SER A 543 -36.39 -4.35 -19.15
CA SER A 543 -36.22 -2.90 -18.91
C SER A 543 -36.94 -2.37 -17.66
N GLY A 544 -38.02 -3.03 -17.25
CA GLY A 544 -38.78 -2.73 -16.03
C GLY A 544 -38.07 -3.30 -14.80
N ASN A 545 -37.58 -4.52 -14.90
CA ASN A 545 -36.80 -5.21 -13.88
C ASN A 545 -35.48 -4.48 -13.59
N GLN A 546 -34.77 -4.03 -14.63
CA GLN A 546 -33.57 -3.22 -14.52
C GLN A 546 -33.82 -1.89 -13.79
N ARG A 547 -34.93 -1.21 -14.12
CA ARG A 547 -35.29 0.05 -13.46
C ARG A 547 -35.69 -0.16 -12.00
N LEU A 548 -36.47 -1.21 -11.72
CA LEU A 548 -36.95 -1.51 -10.37
C LEU A 548 -35.82 -1.94 -9.44
N SER A 549 -34.90 -2.78 -9.90
CA SER A 549 -33.70 -3.16 -9.14
C SER A 549 -32.83 -1.95 -8.81
N GLN A 550 -32.58 -1.06 -9.77
CA GLN A 550 -31.80 0.17 -9.53
C GLN A 550 -32.49 1.06 -8.48
N GLN A 551 -33.79 1.30 -8.62
CA GLN A 551 -34.55 2.12 -7.66
C GLN A 551 -34.53 1.53 -6.25
N ARG A 552 -34.54 0.20 -6.12
CA ARG A 552 -34.43 -0.49 -4.82
C ARG A 552 -33.05 -0.36 -4.21
N ALA A 553 -31.99 -0.49 -5.01
CA ALA A 553 -30.62 -0.27 -4.56
C ALA A 553 -30.41 1.18 -4.10
N ASP A 554 -30.93 2.16 -4.85
CA ASP A 554 -30.90 3.58 -4.49
C ASP A 554 -31.68 3.85 -3.19
N ALA A 555 -32.86 3.24 -3.03
CA ALA A 555 -33.66 3.39 -1.82
C ALA A 555 -32.96 2.85 -0.56
N VAL A 556 -32.24 1.74 -0.69
CA VAL A 556 -31.40 1.19 0.39
C VAL A 556 -30.28 2.15 0.74
N LEU A 557 -29.59 2.68 -0.27
CA LEU A 557 -28.50 3.65 -0.07
C LEU A 557 -28.98 4.92 0.64
N ASP A 558 -30.11 5.47 0.22
CA ASP A 558 -30.73 6.64 0.84
C ASP A 558 -31.19 6.35 2.28
N ALA A 559 -31.72 5.15 2.54
CA ALA A 559 -32.12 4.74 3.88
C ALA A 559 -30.92 4.62 4.84
N LEU A 560 -29.75 4.20 4.35
CA LEU A 560 -28.50 4.19 5.12
C LEU A 560 -27.98 5.62 5.36
N ARG A 561 -28.09 6.51 4.36
CA ARG A 561 -27.73 7.93 4.49
C ARG A 561 -28.55 8.62 5.58
N ILE A 562 -29.85 8.37 5.66
CA ILE A 562 -30.74 8.91 6.72
C ILE A 562 -30.28 8.45 8.12
N ARG A 563 -29.72 7.23 8.21
CA ARG A 563 -29.15 6.66 9.44
C ARG A 563 -27.73 7.16 9.75
N ARG A 564 -27.28 8.22 9.07
CA ARG A 564 -25.97 8.84 9.24
C ARG A 564 -24.79 7.92 8.92
N VAL A 565 -25.00 6.91 8.07
CA VAL A 565 -23.89 6.13 7.51
C VAL A 565 -23.19 7.00 6.45
N PRO A 566 -21.85 7.14 6.49
CA PRO A 566 -21.10 7.88 5.48
C PRO A 566 -21.05 7.08 4.16
N VAL A 567 -22.07 7.23 3.33
CA VAL A 567 -22.25 6.48 2.06
C VAL A 567 -21.50 7.07 0.87
N ALA A 568 -20.54 7.98 1.08
CA ALA A 568 -19.82 8.66 -0.01
C ALA A 568 -19.03 7.69 -0.90
N ALA A 569 -18.52 6.61 -0.31
CA ALA A 569 -17.75 5.57 -0.99
C ALA A 569 -18.62 4.40 -1.51
N PHE A 570 -19.95 4.50 -1.40
CA PHE A 570 -20.87 3.42 -1.75
C PHE A 570 -21.42 3.60 -3.15
N ARG A 571 -21.72 2.49 -3.84
CA ARG A 571 -22.34 2.48 -5.16
C ARG A 571 -23.65 1.69 -5.12
N ALA A 572 -24.71 2.17 -5.77
CA ALA A 572 -25.94 1.40 -5.94
C ALA A 572 -26.07 0.96 -7.40
N VAL A 573 -26.26 -0.34 -7.64
CA VAL A 573 -26.36 -0.92 -8.99
C VAL A 573 -27.55 -1.87 -9.04
N GLY A 574 -28.46 -1.67 -9.99
CA GLY A 574 -29.50 -2.63 -10.33
C GLY A 574 -29.01 -3.61 -11.39
N TYR A 575 -29.25 -4.90 -11.19
CA TYR A 575 -28.92 -5.98 -12.14
C TYR A 575 -30.17 -6.62 -12.78
N GLY A 576 -31.36 -6.13 -12.46
CA GLY A 576 -32.61 -6.69 -12.96
C GLY A 576 -32.75 -8.17 -12.59
N GLU A 577 -33.07 -9.00 -13.58
CA GLU A 577 -33.25 -10.46 -13.42
C GLU A 577 -31.97 -11.27 -13.71
N GLU A 578 -30.84 -10.59 -13.90
CA GLU A 578 -29.54 -11.24 -14.10
C GLU A 578 -29.08 -11.98 -12.84
N ASN A 579 -28.26 -13.02 -13.00
CA ASN A 579 -27.70 -13.81 -11.91
C ASN A 579 -28.74 -14.36 -10.90
N PRO A 580 -29.71 -15.18 -11.36
CA PRO A 580 -30.67 -15.82 -10.46
C PRO A 580 -29.98 -16.83 -9.55
N ILE A 581 -30.34 -16.82 -8.26
CA ILE A 581 -29.81 -17.75 -7.25
C ILE A 581 -30.75 -18.93 -6.98
N ALA A 582 -31.98 -18.87 -7.50
CA ALA A 582 -32.98 -19.91 -7.40
C ALA A 582 -33.88 -19.96 -8.65
N ASP A 583 -34.65 -21.04 -8.77
CA ASP A 583 -35.54 -21.28 -9.90
C ASP A 583 -36.74 -20.31 -9.93
N ASN A 584 -36.85 -19.54 -11.02
CA ASN A 584 -37.94 -18.57 -11.22
C ASN A 584 -39.31 -19.21 -11.48
N GLU A 585 -39.38 -20.52 -11.71
CA GLU A 585 -40.66 -21.23 -11.90
C GLU A 585 -41.46 -21.34 -10.59
N THR A 586 -40.78 -21.39 -9.45
CA THR A 586 -41.40 -21.51 -8.12
C THR A 586 -41.60 -20.14 -7.45
N GLU A 587 -42.62 -19.99 -6.60
CA GLU A 587 -42.80 -18.73 -5.85
C GLU A 587 -41.66 -18.52 -4.86
N GLU A 588 -41.20 -19.61 -4.24
CA GLU A 588 -40.09 -19.62 -3.31
C GLU A 588 -38.78 -19.17 -3.99
N GLY A 589 -38.52 -19.61 -5.22
CA GLY A 589 -37.33 -19.21 -5.97
C GLY A 589 -37.41 -17.77 -6.51
N ARG A 590 -38.59 -17.30 -6.92
CA ARG A 590 -38.80 -15.87 -7.24
C ARG A 590 -38.53 -14.97 -6.04
N GLU A 591 -39.05 -15.35 -4.87
CA GLU A 591 -38.78 -14.61 -3.62
C GLU A 591 -37.31 -14.66 -3.20
N ALA A 592 -36.58 -15.73 -3.55
CA ALA A 592 -35.12 -15.77 -3.37
C ALA A 592 -34.38 -14.81 -4.32
N ASN A 593 -34.82 -14.70 -5.57
CA ASN A 593 -34.18 -13.82 -6.56
C ASN A 593 -34.44 -12.32 -6.30
N ARG A 594 -35.58 -11.97 -5.67
CA ARG A 594 -35.87 -10.61 -5.18
C ARG A 594 -35.01 -10.26 -3.95
N ARG A 595 -33.78 -9.80 -4.16
CA ARG A 595 -32.80 -9.58 -3.07
C ARG A 595 -31.95 -8.33 -3.27
N ILE A 596 -31.34 -7.90 -2.16
CA ILE A 596 -30.28 -6.89 -2.11
C ILE A 596 -29.02 -7.58 -1.60
N GLU A 597 -27.92 -7.44 -2.31
CA GLU A 597 -26.61 -7.91 -1.89
C GLU A 597 -25.69 -6.72 -1.63
N PHE A 598 -24.74 -6.93 -0.72
CA PHE A 598 -23.66 -6.00 -0.45
C PHE A 598 -22.38 -6.69 -0.87
N THR A 599 -21.52 -6.01 -1.64
CA THR A 599 -20.22 -6.52 -2.09
C THR A 599 -19.14 -5.47 -1.89
N LEU A 600 -17.89 -5.91 -1.72
CA LEU A 600 -16.74 -4.99 -1.67
C LEU A 600 -16.34 -4.58 -3.10
N ILE A 601 -16.03 -3.30 -3.26
CA ILE A 601 -15.48 -2.77 -4.52
C ILE A 601 -13.96 -2.98 -4.48
N THR A 602 -13.49 -4.15 -4.93
CA THR A 602 -12.06 -4.45 -5.04
C THR A 602 -11.42 -3.61 -6.15
N SER A 603 -10.38 -2.83 -5.82
CA SER A 603 -9.42 -2.38 -6.83
C SER A 603 -8.44 -3.52 -7.07
N GLU A 604 -8.47 -4.16 -8.23
CA GLU A 604 -7.43 -5.12 -8.62
C GLU A 604 -6.06 -4.41 -8.61
N SER A 605 -5.26 -4.71 -7.59
CA SER A 605 -3.84 -4.39 -7.56
C SER A 605 -3.10 -5.49 -8.32
N THR A 606 -2.99 -5.34 -9.63
CA THR A 606 -1.95 -6.05 -10.37
C THR A 606 -0.64 -5.37 -9.98
N GLU A 607 0.13 -5.97 -9.07
CA GLU A 607 1.53 -5.62 -8.84
C GLU A 607 2.26 -5.84 -10.17
N GLU A 608 2.40 -4.79 -10.97
CA GLU A 608 3.32 -4.82 -12.10
C GLU A 608 4.75 -4.82 -11.52
N PRO A 609 5.64 -5.71 -12.01
CA PRO A 609 7.01 -5.76 -11.55
C PRO A 609 7.67 -4.40 -11.73
N THR A 610 8.49 -4.02 -10.76
CA THR A 610 9.14 -2.73 -10.72
C THR A 610 9.98 -2.50 -11.98
N ALA A 611 10.19 -1.25 -12.38
CA ALA A 611 11.04 -0.94 -13.54
C ALA A 611 12.45 -1.55 -13.43
N LEU A 612 12.95 -1.78 -12.21
CA LEU A 612 14.21 -2.49 -11.96
C LEU A 612 14.12 -3.98 -12.29
N GLU A 613 13.04 -4.66 -11.88
CA GLU A 613 12.81 -6.08 -12.21
C GLU A 613 12.53 -6.29 -13.70
N GLN A 614 11.90 -5.33 -14.38
CA GLN A 614 11.71 -5.36 -15.83
C GLN A 614 13.03 -5.20 -16.58
N ILE A 615 13.91 -4.30 -16.12
CA ILE A 615 15.25 -4.13 -16.68
C ILE A 615 16.12 -5.37 -16.43
N GLU A 616 16.02 -6.00 -15.25
CA GLU A 616 16.73 -7.25 -14.96
C GLU A 616 16.21 -8.42 -15.81
N ALA A 617 14.90 -8.50 -16.05
CA ALA A 617 14.30 -9.51 -16.92
C ALA A 617 14.66 -9.30 -18.40
N GLU A 618 14.70 -8.06 -18.89
CA GLU A 618 15.15 -7.73 -20.25
C GLU A 618 16.64 -7.99 -20.43
N ALA A 619 17.47 -7.70 -19.43
CA ALA A 619 18.89 -8.02 -19.44
C ALA A 619 19.13 -9.55 -19.46
N ALA A 620 18.37 -10.31 -18.65
CA ALA A 620 18.45 -11.77 -18.63
C ALA A 620 17.96 -12.42 -19.93
N ALA A 621 16.96 -11.82 -20.60
CA ALA A 621 16.47 -12.29 -21.89
C ALA A 621 17.45 -11.96 -23.05
N ALA A 622 18.20 -10.86 -22.94
CA ALA A 622 19.24 -10.49 -23.90
C ALA A 622 20.46 -11.42 -23.81
N ASP A 623 20.90 -11.78 -22.60
CA ASP A 623 22.00 -12.73 -22.38
C ASP A 623 21.63 -14.13 -22.91
N ALA A 624 20.39 -14.58 -22.71
CA ALA A 624 19.92 -15.88 -23.21
C ALA A 624 19.84 -15.94 -24.74
N ALA A 625 19.57 -14.81 -25.40
CA ALA A 625 19.51 -14.73 -26.87
C ALA A 625 20.90 -14.64 -27.53
N GLU A 626 21.92 -14.15 -26.82
CA GLU A 626 23.31 -14.18 -27.29
C GLU A 626 23.92 -15.58 -27.16
N ASP A 627 23.63 -16.33 -26.08
CA ASP A 627 24.09 -17.72 -25.91
C ASP A 627 23.49 -18.67 -26.97
N ASP A 628 22.19 -18.52 -27.30
CA ASP A 628 21.53 -19.31 -28.36
C ASP A 628 22.04 -18.99 -29.78
N ALA A 629 22.59 -17.78 -29.99
CA ALA A 629 23.18 -17.37 -31.26
C ALA A 629 24.62 -17.88 -31.45
N GLU A 630 25.38 -18.04 -30.36
CA GLU A 630 26.72 -18.64 -30.40
C GLU A 630 26.65 -20.17 -30.61
N GLU A 631 25.73 -20.89 -29.95
CA GLU A 631 25.56 -22.34 -30.16
C GLU A 631 25.05 -22.72 -31.57
N ALA A 632 24.36 -21.81 -32.27
CA ALA A 632 23.92 -22.02 -33.66
C ALA A 632 25.04 -21.81 -34.71
N SER A 633 26.23 -21.39 -34.27
CA SER A 633 27.35 -21.02 -35.16
C SER A 633 28.58 -21.95 -35.08
N GLU A 634 28.53 -23.03 -34.29
CA GLU A 634 29.54 -24.12 -34.28
C GLU A 634 29.21 -25.33 -35.17
#